data_AF-A0A5K1EKX8-F1
#
_entry.id   AF-A0A5K1EKX8-F1
#
_cell.length_a   1.000
_cell.length_b   1.000
_cell.length_c   1.000
_cell.angle_alpha   90.00
_cell.angle_beta   90.00
_cell.angle_gamma   90.00
#
_symmetry.space_group_name_H-M   'P 1'
#
loop_
_entity.id
_entity.type
_entity.pdbx_description
1 polymer ?
#
loop_
_entity_poly.entity_id
_entity_poly.type
_entity_poly.pdbx_seq_one_letter_code
_entity_poly.pdbx_strand_id
1 'polypeptide(L)' 'VVELPMLHPEKFVKLGIDPPKGVLCYGPPGTGKTLLARAVANRTDACFIRVIGSELVQKYVGEGARMVRELFQ' A
#
# COMPACT_ATOMS: atom_id res chain seq x y z
N VAL A 1 -6.97 -0.91 10.32
CA VAL A 1 -6.20 0.31 9.95
C VAL A 1 -6.43 0.71 8.49
N VAL A 2 -6.44 -0.24 7.54
CA VAL A 2 -6.71 0.07 6.12
C VAL A 2 -8.21 0.10 5.78
N GLU A 3 -9.01 -0.83 6.32
CA GLU A 3 -10.46 -0.89 6.03
C GLU A 3 -11.29 0.26 6.61
N LEU A 4 -11.09 0.55 7.90
CA LEU A 4 -11.86 1.57 8.64
C LEU A 4 -11.88 2.96 7.97
N PRO A 5 -10.75 3.52 7.54
CA PRO A 5 -10.75 4.82 6.87
C PRO A 5 -11.33 4.78 5.45
N MET A 6 -11.27 3.65 4.76
CA MET A 6 -11.89 3.48 3.43
C MET A 6 -13.41 3.34 3.52
N LEU A 7 -13.92 2.60 4.51
CA LEU A 7 -15.36 2.34 4.67
C LEU A 7 -16.10 3.46 5.41
N HIS A 8 -15.45 4.15 6.35
CA HIS A 8 -16.09 5.17 7.19
C HIS A 8 -15.24 6.45 7.34
N PRO A 9 -15.01 7.19 6.24
CA PRO A 9 -14.22 8.43 6.28
C PRO A 9 -14.86 9.49 7.20
N GLU A 10 -16.18 9.49 7.33
CA GLU A 10 -16.97 10.38 8.18
C GLU A 10 -16.59 10.37 9.67
N LYS A 11 -16.11 9.22 10.19
CA LYS A 11 -15.67 9.11 11.58
C LYS A 11 -14.33 9.80 11.81
N PHE A 12 -13.45 9.78 10.80
CA PHE A 12 -12.15 10.45 10.85
C PHE A 12 -12.29 11.97 10.67
N VAL A 13 -13.20 12.39 9.79
CA VAL A 13 -13.53 13.82 9.59
C VAL A 13 -14.14 14.44 10.85
N LYS A 14 -15.06 13.73 11.53
CA LYS A 14 -15.66 14.21 12.79
C LYS A 14 -14.66 14.30 13.94
N LEU A 15 -13.65 13.42 13.99
CA LEU A 15 -12.59 13.49 14.99
C LEU A 15 -11.49 14.50 14.62
N GLY A 16 -11.46 15.00 13.38
CA GLY A 16 -10.41 15.91 12.90
C GLY A 16 -9.02 15.25 12.82
N ILE A 17 -8.96 13.93 12.67
CA ILE A 17 -7.70 13.18 12.61
C ILE A 17 -7.52 12.65 11.19
N ASP A 18 -6.35 12.93 10.60
CA ASP A 18 -5.97 12.33 9.32
C ASP A 18 -5.83 10.80 9.47
N PRO A 19 -6.49 10.01 8.62
CA PRO A 19 -6.34 8.57 8.66
C PRO A 19 -4.88 8.17 8.34
N PRO A 20 -4.34 7.12 8.99
CA PRO A 20 -3.00 6.65 8.71
C PRO A 20 -2.89 6.21 7.25
N LYS A 21 -2.00 6.87 6.49
CA LYS A 21 -1.82 6.66 5.04
C LYS A 21 -1.00 5.42 4.68
N GLY A 22 -0.34 4.77 5.65
CA GLY A 22 0.52 3.62 5.41
C GLY A 22 0.59 2.67 6.60
N VAL A 23 0.84 1.40 6.30
CA VAL A 23 1.04 0.34 7.29
C VAL A 23 2.31 -0.43 6.91
N LEU A 24 3.22 -0.61 7.87
CA LEU A 24 4.42 -1.43 7.69
C LEU A 24 4.22 -2.81 8.32
N CYS A 25 4.18 -3.84 7.49
CA CYS A 25 4.10 -5.23 7.93
C CYS A 25 5.51 -5.83 8.03
N TYR A 26 6.05 -6.01 9.24
CA TYR A 26 7.38 -6.60 9.48
C TYR A 26 7.31 -7.87 10.36
N GLY A 27 8.34 -8.70 10.31
CA GLY A 27 8.48 -9.93 11.11
C GLY A 27 8.97 -11.16 10.30
N PRO A 28 9.02 -12.35 10.92
CA PRO A 28 9.64 -13.55 10.34
C PRO A 28 9.01 -13.99 9.00
N PRO A 29 9.78 -14.63 8.10
CA PRO A 29 9.21 -15.23 6.89
C PRO A 29 8.18 -16.31 7.25
N GLY A 30 7.16 -16.49 6.42
CA GLY A 30 6.09 -17.46 6.66
C GLY A 30 4.93 -16.97 7.55
N THR A 31 5.00 -15.76 8.12
CA THR A 31 3.91 -15.17 8.93
C THR A 31 2.73 -14.58 8.11
N GLY A 32 2.64 -14.90 6.82
CA GLY A 32 1.48 -14.54 5.99
C GLY A 32 1.34 -13.06 5.61
N LYS A 33 2.38 -12.23 5.77
CA LYS A 33 2.32 -10.77 5.47
C LYS A 33 1.82 -10.46 4.06
N THR A 34 2.34 -11.18 3.07
CA THR A 34 1.94 -11.04 1.66
C THR A 34 0.49 -11.49 1.44
N LEU A 35 0.05 -12.51 2.17
CA LEU A 35 -1.31 -13.04 2.07
C LEU A 35 -2.31 -12.07 2.71
N LEU A 36 -1.95 -11.48 3.85
CA LEU A 36 -2.75 -10.44 4.50
C LEU A 36 -2.90 -9.19 3.63
N ALA A 37 -1.84 -8.75 2.95
CA ALA A 37 -1.93 -7.63 2.00
C ALA A 37 -2.93 -7.89 0.86
N ARG A 38 -2.92 -9.10 0.29
CA ARG A 38 -3.89 -9.51 -0.74
C ARG A 38 -5.32 -9.63 -0.21
N ALA A 39 -5.48 -10.20 0.99
CA ALA A 39 -6.78 -10.37 1.63
C ALA A 39 -7.43 -9.01 1.95
N VAL A 40 -6.65 -8.03 2.42
CA VAL A 40 -7.13 -6.67 2.66
C VAL A 40 -7.60 -6.04 1.36
N ALA A 41 -6.81 -6.10 0.30
CA ALA A 41 -7.20 -5.52 -0.99
C ALA A 41 -8.50 -6.11 -1.56
N ASN A 42 -8.64 -7.44 -1.49
CA ASN A 42 -9.85 -8.13 -1.94
C ASN A 42 -11.08 -7.72 -1.11
N ARG A 43 -10.89 -7.47 0.19
CA ARG A 43 -11.98 -7.09 1.09
C ARG A 43 -12.41 -5.63 0.96
N THR A 44 -11.48 -4.73 0.63
CA THR A 44 -11.76 -3.31 0.38
C THR A 44 -12.17 -3.01 -1.07
N ASP A 45 -12.24 -4.01 -1.95
CA ASP A 45 -12.43 -3.85 -3.40
C ASP A 45 -11.54 -2.75 -4.01
N ALA A 46 -10.30 -2.67 -3.50
CA ALA A 46 -9.36 -1.60 -3.81
C ALA A 46 -8.25 -2.12 -4.74
N CYS A 47 -7.69 -1.22 -5.55
CA CYS A 47 -6.58 -1.57 -6.42
C CYS A 47 -5.35 -1.98 -5.60
N PHE A 48 -4.87 -3.21 -5.78
CA PHE A 48 -3.64 -3.70 -5.16
C PHE A 48 -2.47 -3.61 -6.13
N ILE A 49 -1.60 -2.63 -5.92
CA ILE A 49 -0.37 -2.50 -6.68
C ILE A 49 0.76 -3.15 -5.88
N ARG A 50 1.23 -4.31 -6.35
CA ARG A 50 2.40 -4.98 -5.77
C ARG A 50 3.65 -4.54 -6.49
N VAL A 51 4.51 -3.78 -5.80
CA VAL A 51 5.84 -3.40 -6.31
C VAL A 51 6.90 -4.15 -5.53
N ILE A 52 7.78 -4.86 -6.25
CA ILE A 52 8.96 -5.48 -5.64
C ILE A 52 10.13 -4.52 -5.83
N GLY A 53 10.89 -4.22 -4.77
CA GLY A 53 12.02 -3.27 -4.86
C GLY A 53 13.07 -3.64 -5.91
N SER A 54 13.22 -4.92 -6.23
CA SER A 54 14.09 -5.40 -7.31
C SER A 54 13.59 -5.03 -8.71
N GLU A 55 12.29 -4.83 -8.92
CA GLU A 55 11.71 -4.38 -10.21
C GLU A 55 12.06 -2.92 -10.51
N LEU A 56 12.30 -2.12 -9.45
CA LEU A 56 12.71 -0.72 -9.54
C LEU A 56 14.20 -0.55 -9.86
N VAL A 57 15.00 -1.63 -9.77
CA VAL A 57 16.42 -1.61 -10.11
C VAL A 57 16.56 -1.84 -11.61
N GLN A 58 16.71 -0.74 -12.34
CA GLN A 58 16.94 -0.77 -13.80
C GLN A 58 18.41 -0.52 -14.13
N LYS A 59 18.86 -1.08 -15.26
CA LYS A 59 20.23 -0.95 -15.76
C LYS A 59 20.58 0.51 -16.14
N TYR A 60 19.57 1.29 -16.52
CA TYR A 60 19.73 2.68 -16.93
C TYR A 60 19.37 3.65 -15.80
N VAL A 61 20.27 4.60 -15.56
CA VAL A 61 20.09 5.66 -14.56
C VAL A 61 18.88 6.52 -14.96
N GLY A 62 17.89 6.61 -14.07
CA GLY A 62 16.68 7.43 -14.28
C GLY A 62 15.43 6.66 -14.69
N GLU A 63 15.54 5.43 -15.22
CA GLU A 63 14.35 4.62 -15.56
C GLU A 63 13.58 4.17 -14.32
N GLY A 64 14.27 3.75 -13.27
CA GLY A 64 13.62 3.38 -12.00
C GLY A 64 12.81 4.54 -11.41
N ALA A 65 13.35 5.77 -11.45
CA ALA A 65 12.65 6.95 -10.93
C ALA A 65 11.42 7.33 -11.78
N ARG A 66 11.50 7.13 -13.11
CA ARG A 66 10.36 7.32 -14.01
C ARG A 66 9.24 6.32 -13.71
N MET A 67 9.58 5.04 -13.51
CA MET A 67 8.61 3.99 -13.18
C MET A 67 7.89 4.28 -11.86
N VAL A 68 8.61 4.72 -10.82
CA VAL A 68 7.99 5.14 -9.56
C VAL A 68 7.03 6.30 -9.81
N ARG A 69 7.42 7.30 -10.61
CA ARG A 69 6.51 8.42 -10.93
C ARG A 69 5.24 7.95 -11.64
N GLU A 70 5.36 7.13 -12.67
CA GLU A 70 4.21 6.60 -13.41
C GLU A 70 3.29 5.73 -12.53
N LEU A 71 3.84 5.05 -11.52
CA LEU A 71 3.07 4.21 -10.61
C LEU A 71 2.26 4.98 -9.56
N PHE A 72 2.70 6.21 -9.22
CA PHE A 72 2.04 7.08 -8.25
C PHE A 72 1.27 8.26 -8.89
N GLN A 73 1.22 8.33 -10.22
CA GLN A 73 0.53 9.38 -10.99
C GLN A 73 -0.95 9.06 -11.17
#